data_AF-A0A8A1LZS6-F1
#
_entry.id   AF-A0A8A1LZS6-F1
#
_cell.length_a   1.000
_cell.length_b   1.000
_cell.length_c   1.000
_cell.angle_alpha   90.00
_cell.angle_beta   90.00
_cell.angle_gamma   90.00
#
_symmetry.space_group_name_H-M   'P 1'
#
loop_
_entity.id
_entity.type
_entity.pdbx_description
1 polymer ?
#
loop_
_entity_poly.entity_id
_entity_poly.type
_entity_poly.pdbx_seq_one_letter_code
_entity_poly.pdbx_strand_id
1 'polypeptide(L)'
;MPRHTSLPRGPEGTIYEASGFDDDLRIEINPTKIKFIKELKTSEASSIFHVNYDGMPRVLKVFHNNEDAGYADDGVRDLNRARCEIRAYCSLKRSGICNGGYVPQFYGYTLSLHPTALAPHLDAFQCDTDLLSAILIEYLPNPLVMNCVTYNKERMVKAVKGIQQIHSALVEHNDPYPKNIMIVPGDPERVVWIDLP
;
A
#
# COMPACT_ATOMS: atom_id res chain seq x y z
N MET A 1 -4.11 10.34 35.78
CA MET A 1 -2.88 10.84 35.15
C MET A 1 -2.30 9.72 34.30
N PRO A 2 -2.31 9.79 32.95
CA PRO A 2 -1.63 8.79 32.15
C PRO A 2 -0.12 8.94 32.36
N ARG A 3 0.57 7.83 32.60
CA ARG A 3 2.04 7.83 32.71
C ARG A 3 2.62 8.19 31.36
N HIS A 4 3.26 9.36 31.25
CA HIS A 4 4.13 9.67 30.12
C HIS A 4 5.27 8.65 30.13
N THR A 5 5.23 7.69 29.21
CA THR A 5 6.36 6.81 28.91
C THR A 5 7.48 7.68 28.33
N SER A 6 8.67 7.60 28.92
CA SER A 6 9.90 8.27 28.47
C SER A 6 10.53 7.57 27.26
N LEU A 7 9.75 6.81 26.51
CA LEU A 7 10.19 6.14 25.30
C LEU A 7 10.31 7.19 24.18
N PRO A 8 11.36 7.13 23.34
CA PRO A 8 11.48 8.00 22.19
C PRO A 8 10.21 7.92 21.33
N ARG A 9 9.65 9.07 20.96
CA ARG A 9 8.54 9.15 19.99
C ARG A 9 9.15 9.33 18.60
N GLY A 10 9.75 8.27 18.10
CA GLY A 10 10.51 8.29 16.85
C GLY A 10 11.00 6.90 16.49
N PRO A 11 11.67 6.76 15.33
CA PRO A 11 12.21 5.46 14.93
C PRO A 11 13.29 4.97 15.92
N GLU A 12 13.93 5.87 16.68
CA GLU A 12 14.97 5.62 17.68
C GLU A 12 14.65 4.43 18.62
N GLY A 13 15.51 3.42 18.61
CA GLY A 13 15.36 2.20 19.41
C GLY A 13 14.37 1.17 18.85
N THR A 14 13.74 1.44 17.70
CA THR A 14 12.84 0.51 17.01
C THR A 14 13.54 -0.16 15.81
N ILE A 15 12.90 -1.20 15.26
CA ILE A 15 13.32 -1.80 13.99
C ILE A 15 13.32 -0.80 12.82
N TYR A 16 12.69 0.37 12.97
CA TYR A 16 12.59 1.41 11.95
C TYR A 16 13.79 2.36 11.93
N GLU A 17 14.58 2.46 13.01
CA GLU A 17 15.80 3.28 13.05
C GLU A 17 16.86 2.78 12.07
N ALA A 18 17.07 1.46 12.05
CA ALA A 18 18.09 0.83 11.23
C ALA A 18 17.67 0.66 9.76
N SER A 19 16.37 0.75 9.45
CA SER A 19 15.83 0.29 8.15
C SER A 19 15.38 1.38 7.18
N GLY A 20 15.18 2.63 7.63
CA GLY A 20 14.78 3.73 6.77
C GLY A 20 13.62 3.38 5.83
N PHE A 21 13.54 4.04 4.68
CA PHE A 21 12.86 3.46 3.52
C PHE A 21 13.90 2.88 2.56
N ASP A 22 13.46 1.92 1.73
CA ASP A 22 14.31 1.32 0.71
C ASP A 22 14.51 2.28 -0.47
N ASP A 23 15.59 3.06 -0.46
CA ASP A 23 15.85 4.04 -1.52
C ASP A 23 15.95 3.41 -2.92
N ASP A 24 16.29 2.12 -3.03
CA ASP A 24 16.31 1.38 -4.31
C ASP A 24 14.91 1.18 -4.90
N LEU A 25 13.86 1.26 -4.07
CA LEU A 25 12.45 1.14 -4.48
C LEU A 25 11.77 2.51 -4.59
N ARG A 26 12.50 3.60 -4.36
CA ARG A 26 11.99 4.95 -4.55
C ARG A 26 11.94 5.29 -6.03
N ILE A 27 10.82 5.86 -6.46
CA ILE A 27 10.58 6.26 -7.85
C ILE A 27 10.19 7.73 -7.94
N GLU A 28 10.47 8.33 -9.09
CA GLU A 28 9.93 9.63 -9.49
C GLU A 28 8.77 9.39 -10.47
N ILE A 29 7.58 9.89 -10.13
CA ILE A 29 6.42 9.79 -11.00
C ILE A 29 6.52 10.88 -12.06
N ASN A 30 6.81 10.48 -13.30
CA ASN A 30 6.88 11.42 -14.41
C ASN A 30 5.47 11.82 -14.89
N PRO A 31 5.06 13.11 -14.79
CA PRO A 31 3.73 13.57 -15.20
C PRO A 31 3.40 13.33 -16.68
N THR A 32 4.41 13.29 -17.55
CA THR A 32 4.20 13.08 -19.00
C THR A 32 3.95 11.62 -19.36
N LYS A 33 4.36 10.69 -18.48
CA LYS A 33 4.22 9.24 -18.69
C LYS A 33 2.96 8.66 -18.08
N ILE A 34 2.28 9.42 -17.22
CA ILE A 34 1.08 8.96 -16.52
C ILE A 34 -0.18 9.53 -17.16
N LYS A 35 -1.18 8.67 -17.33
CA LYS A 35 -2.52 9.03 -17.79
C LYS A 35 -3.54 8.42 -16.85
N PHE A 36 -4.37 9.24 -16.23
CA PHE A 36 -5.44 8.76 -15.37
C PHE A 36 -6.57 8.20 -16.23
N ILE A 37 -7.04 7.00 -15.87
CA ILE A 37 -8.13 6.32 -16.58
C ILE A 37 -9.42 6.42 -15.77
N LYS A 38 -9.36 6.06 -14.48
CA LYS A 38 -10.50 6.14 -13.57
C LYS A 38 -10.04 6.19 -12.12
N GLU A 39 -10.81 6.86 -11.28
CA GLU A 39 -10.70 6.71 -9.83
C GLU A 39 -11.38 5.39 -9.42
N LEU A 40 -10.67 4.57 -8.65
CA LEU A 40 -11.14 3.26 -8.19
C LEU A 40 -11.80 3.36 -6.83
N LYS A 41 -11.23 4.17 -5.92
CA LYS A 41 -11.71 4.33 -4.55
C LYS A 41 -11.12 5.59 -3.94
N THR A 42 -11.92 6.25 -3.11
CA THR A 42 -11.52 7.42 -2.32
C THR A 42 -11.90 7.14 -0.87
N SER A 43 -11.09 7.63 0.06
CA SER A 43 -11.32 7.56 1.51
C SER A 43 -10.61 8.72 2.19
N GLU A 44 -10.92 8.96 3.46
CA GLU A 44 -10.25 10.00 4.26
C GLU A 44 -8.72 9.82 4.32
N ALA A 45 -8.21 8.60 4.13
CA ALA A 45 -6.78 8.31 4.23
C ALA A 45 -6.04 8.23 2.88
N SER A 46 -6.74 7.98 1.77
CA SER A 46 -6.12 7.82 0.45
C SER A 46 -7.11 7.81 -0.70
N SER A 47 -6.60 8.13 -1.89
CA SER A 47 -7.28 7.94 -3.17
C SER A 47 -6.51 6.95 -4.05
N ILE A 48 -7.24 6.08 -4.72
CA ILE A 48 -6.71 4.99 -5.54
C ILE A 48 -7.16 5.20 -6.98
N PHE A 49 -6.20 5.30 -7.88
CA PHE A 49 -6.44 5.58 -9.29
C PHE A 49 -5.96 4.42 -10.17
N HIS A 50 -6.77 4.03 -11.14
CA HIS A 50 -6.30 3.27 -12.29
C HIS A 50 -5.65 4.23 -13.28
N VAL A 51 -4.39 3.97 -13.59
CA VAL A 51 -3.59 4.81 -14.49
C VAL A 51 -2.93 3.95 -15.55
N ASN A 52 -2.68 4.53 -16.72
CA ASN A 52 -1.65 4.03 -17.63
C ASN A 52 -0.35 4.75 -17.29
N TYR A 53 0.68 4.01 -16.90
CA TYR A 53 2.02 4.54 -16.66
C TYR A 53 3.00 3.90 -17.64
N ASP A 54 3.59 4.72 -18.50
CA ASP A 54 4.56 4.30 -19.52
C ASP A 54 4.03 3.15 -20.41
N GLY A 55 2.76 3.26 -20.83
CA GLY A 55 2.08 2.26 -21.65
C GLY A 55 1.45 1.11 -20.87
N MET A 56 1.78 0.94 -19.58
CA MET A 56 1.32 -0.19 -18.78
C MET A 56 0.19 0.19 -17.81
N PRO A 57 -0.86 -0.63 -17.66
CA PRO A 57 -1.88 -0.40 -16.64
C PRO A 57 -1.31 -0.61 -15.24
N ARG A 58 -1.55 0.36 -14.36
CA ARG A 58 -1.06 0.42 -12.98
C ARG A 58 -2.13 0.99 -12.06
N VAL A 59 -1.92 0.80 -10.77
CA VAL A 59 -2.64 1.52 -9.73
C VAL A 59 -1.70 2.50 -9.07
N LEU A 60 -2.11 3.77 -9.03
CA LEU A 60 -1.48 4.79 -8.21
C LEU A 60 -2.35 4.98 -6.97
N LYS A 61 -1.83 4.66 -5.79
CA LYS A 61 -2.46 4.98 -4.51
C LYS A 61 -1.73 6.17 -3.91
N VAL A 62 -2.46 7.26 -3.70
CA VAL A 62 -1.97 8.51 -3.13
C VAL A 62 -2.57 8.65 -1.74
N PHE A 63 -1.73 8.90 -0.74
CA PHE A 63 -2.14 9.02 0.65
C PHE A 63 -2.39 10.48 1.01
N HIS A 64 -3.42 10.71 1.82
CA HIS A 64 -3.64 12.02 2.44
C HIS A 64 -2.69 12.19 3.62
N ASN A 65 -2.04 13.34 3.70
CA ASN A 65 -1.22 13.71 4.87
C ASN A 65 -2.08 14.52 5.85
N ASN A 66 -3.00 13.85 6.55
CA ASN A 66 -3.90 14.47 7.54
C ASN A 66 -3.21 14.61 8.91
N GLU A 67 -2.05 15.27 8.95
CA GLU A 67 -1.13 15.31 10.09
C GLU A 67 -0.48 13.94 10.38
N ASP A 68 0.83 13.93 10.67
CA ASP A 68 1.54 12.68 10.97
C ASP A 68 1.11 12.17 12.35
N ALA A 69 0.33 11.09 12.37
CA ALA A 69 -0.06 10.40 13.61
C ALA A 69 1.15 9.90 14.42
N GLY A 70 2.34 9.84 13.80
CA GLY A 70 3.58 9.53 14.47
C GLY A 70 3.64 8.07 14.90
N TYR A 71 4.13 7.83 16.12
CA TYR A 71 4.26 6.51 16.71
C TYR A 71 3.29 6.35 17.88
N ALA A 72 2.84 5.12 18.12
CA ALA A 72 2.03 4.77 19.27
C ALA A 72 2.77 5.07 20.58
N ASP A 73 2.03 5.14 21.70
CA ASP A 73 2.59 5.44 23.03
C ASP A 73 3.64 4.43 23.52
N ASP A 74 3.66 3.23 22.90
CA ASP A 74 4.69 2.21 23.11
C ASP A 74 6.03 2.56 22.43
N GLY A 75 6.07 3.59 21.58
CA GLY A 75 7.23 4.02 20.82
C GLY A 75 7.63 3.05 19.70
N VAL A 76 6.90 1.94 19.50
CA VAL A 76 7.28 0.87 18.58
C VAL A 76 6.46 0.93 17.30
N ARG A 77 5.14 1.11 17.38
CA ARG A 77 4.28 1.02 16.19
C ARG A 77 4.15 2.36 15.48
N ASP A 78 4.49 2.38 14.20
CA ASP A 78 4.22 3.52 13.33
C ASP A 78 2.71 3.59 13.03
N LEU A 79 2.12 4.76 13.24
CA LEU A 79 0.69 5.01 13.02
C LEU A 79 0.44 5.68 11.66
N ASN A 80 1.50 6.02 10.93
CA ASN A 80 1.39 6.61 9.62
C ASN A 80 1.12 5.54 8.56
N ARG A 81 -0.11 5.51 8.07
CA ARG A 81 -0.58 4.52 7.10
C ARG A 81 0.26 4.46 5.83
N ALA A 82 0.71 5.61 5.32
CA ALA A 82 1.57 5.64 4.12
C ALA A 82 2.92 4.98 4.42
N ARG A 83 3.55 5.30 5.56
CA ARG A 83 4.83 4.71 5.95
C ARG A 83 4.72 3.20 6.16
N CYS A 84 3.69 2.74 6.84
CA CYS A 84 3.48 1.32 7.10
C CYS A 84 3.28 0.53 5.80
N GLU A 85 2.41 1.01 4.91
CA GLU A 85 2.12 0.31 3.66
C GLU A 85 3.33 0.31 2.70
N ILE A 86 4.08 1.42 2.62
CA ILE A 86 5.32 1.47 1.86
C ILE A 86 6.33 0.45 2.41
N ARG A 87 6.54 0.41 3.74
CA ARG A 87 7.46 -0.55 4.37
C ARG A 87 7.03 -1.99 4.14
N ALA A 88 5.73 -2.28 4.23
CA ALA A 88 5.17 -3.60 3.95
C ALA A 88 5.51 -4.03 2.51
N TYR A 89 5.22 -3.19 1.52
CA TYR A 89 5.55 -3.50 0.13
C TYR A 89 7.06 -3.62 -0.13
N CYS A 90 7.89 -2.80 0.51
CA CYS A 90 9.35 -2.94 0.42
C CYS A 90 9.82 -4.30 0.94
N SER A 91 9.32 -4.74 2.10
CA SER A 91 9.66 -6.05 2.65
C SER A 91 9.19 -7.21 1.75
N LEU A 92 7.96 -7.12 1.24
CA LEU A 92 7.38 -8.11 0.33
C LEU A 92 8.15 -8.20 -0.99
N LYS A 93 8.61 -7.05 -1.52
CA LYS A 93 9.41 -7.00 -2.75
C LYS A 93 10.78 -7.65 -2.55
N ARG A 94 11.49 -7.28 -1.48
CA ARG A 94 12.82 -7.83 -1.13
C ARG A 94 12.77 -9.34 -0.87
N SER A 95 11.68 -9.81 -0.25
CA SER A 95 11.46 -11.23 0.04
C SER A 95 10.93 -12.02 -1.17
N GLY A 96 10.72 -11.38 -2.32
CA GLY A 96 10.23 -12.03 -3.55
C GLY A 96 8.74 -12.41 -3.52
N ILE A 97 7.98 -12.03 -2.48
CA ILE A 97 6.58 -12.41 -2.30
C ILE A 97 5.68 -11.81 -3.40
N CYS A 98 5.99 -10.60 -3.88
CA CYS A 98 5.31 -10.01 -5.03
C CYS A 98 5.32 -10.95 -6.25
N ASN A 99 6.43 -11.64 -6.52
CA ASN A 99 6.56 -12.54 -7.67
C ASN A 99 5.71 -13.81 -7.54
N GLY A 100 5.35 -14.20 -6.32
CA GLY A 100 4.48 -15.35 -6.05
C GLY A 100 3.00 -15.09 -6.35
N GLY A 101 2.62 -13.85 -6.65
CA GLY A 101 1.24 -13.50 -7.02
C GLY A 101 0.26 -13.40 -5.84
N TYR A 102 0.74 -13.52 -4.60
CA TYR A 102 -0.07 -13.44 -3.37
C TYR A 102 -0.49 -12.01 -3.00
N VAL A 103 0.26 -11.04 -3.49
CA VAL A 103 0.05 -9.59 -3.35
C VAL A 103 0.24 -8.94 -4.73
N PRO A 104 -0.18 -7.69 -4.95
CA PRO A 104 0.13 -6.97 -6.18
C PRO A 104 1.64 -6.86 -6.41
N GLN A 105 2.05 -6.84 -7.68
CA GLN A 105 3.40 -6.34 -8.01
C GLN A 105 3.60 -4.93 -7.47
N PHE A 106 4.72 -4.71 -6.78
CA PHE A 106 5.16 -3.40 -6.33
C PHE A 106 6.20 -2.85 -7.31
N TYR A 107 5.96 -1.64 -7.81
CA TYR A 107 6.83 -0.93 -8.76
C TYR A 107 7.62 0.21 -8.10
N GLY A 108 7.23 0.63 -6.90
CA GLY A 108 7.96 1.60 -6.11
C GLY A 108 7.05 2.60 -5.40
N TYR A 109 7.67 3.49 -4.65
CA TYR A 109 7.00 4.55 -3.89
C TYR A 109 7.64 5.92 -4.12
N THR A 110 6.90 6.97 -3.81
CA THR A 110 7.41 8.34 -3.71
C THR A 110 6.89 8.99 -2.43
N LEU A 111 7.71 9.85 -1.83
CA LEU A 111 7.36 10.66 -0.65
C LEU A 111 7.30 12.15 -1.00
N SER A 112 7.47 12.49 -2.29
CA SER A 112 7.70 13.85 -2.75
C SER A 112 6.79 14.23 -3.92
N LEU A 113 5.56 13.70 -3.96
CA LEU A 113 4.62 13.99 -5.03
C LEU A 113 3.90 15.31 -4.77
N HIS A 114 4.10 16.29 -5.66
CA HIS A 114 3.43 17.57 -5.55
C HIS A 114 1.98 17.47 -6.07
N PRO A 115 0.95 17.97 -5.34
CA PRO A 115 -0.44 17.88 -5.78
C PRO A 115 -0.67 18.48 -7.18
N THR A 116 -0.02 19.61 -7.48
CA THR A 116 -0.16 20.29 -8.78
C THR A 116 0.52 19.56 -9.94
N ALA A 117 1.43 18.61 -9.68
CA ALA A 117 2.15 17.91 -10.74
C ALA A 117 1.24 17.05 -11.62
N LEU A 118 0.10 16.59 -11.06
CA LEU A 118 -0.86 15.70 -11.72
C LEU A 118 -2.27 16.29 -11.74
N ALA A 119 -2.38 17.62 -11.74
CA ALA A 119 -3.66 18.31 -11.86
C ALA A 119 -4.39 17.92 -13.17
N PRO A 120 -5.74 17.81 -13.17
CA PRO A 120 -6.65 18.08 -12.04
C PRO A 120 -6.90 16.87 -11.12
N HIS A 121 -6.29 15.72 -11.38
CA HIS A 121 -6.65 14.46 -10.72
C HIS A 121 -6.30 14.41 -9.23
N LEU A 122 -5.38 15.25 -8.78
CA LEU A 122 -5.00 15.39 -7.38
C LEU A 122 -5.55 16.66 -6.72
N ASP A 123 -6.56 17.30 -7.32
CA ASP A 123 -7.12 18.55 -6.76
C ASP A 123 -7.69 18.37 -5.34
N ALA A 124 -8.18 17.17 -5.01
CA ALA A 124 -8.63 16.80 -3.67
C ALA A 124 -7.51 16.86 -2.60
N PHE A 125 -6.24 16.90 -3.01
CA PHE A 125 -5.07 16.96 -2.14
C PHE A 125 -4.45 18.37 -2.07
N GLN A 126 -5.03 19.39 -2.72
CA GLN A 126 -4.47 20.75 -2.71
C GLN A 126 -4.46 21.38 -1.30
N CYS A 127 -5.31 20.91 -0.39
CA CYS A 127 -5.36 21.35 1.00
C CYS A 127 -4.32 20.64 1.89
N ASP A 128 -3.71 19.56 1.40
CA ASP A 128 -2.67 18.83 2.13
C ASP A 128 -1.41 19.70 2.13
N THR A 129 -0.91 20.02 3.32
CA THR A 129 0.13 21.05 3.51
C THR A 129 1.53 20.56 3.11
N ASP A 130 1.68 19.25 2.92
CA ASP A 130 2.94 18.54 2.69
C ASP A 130 2.96 17.80 1.34
N LEU A 131 4.17 17.43 0.90
CA LEU A 131 4.34 16.55 -0.26
C LEU A 131 3.66 15.20 -0.02
N LEU A 132 2.91 14.73 -1.02
CA LEU A 132 2.12 13.51 -0.91
C LEU A 132 3.00 12.28 -1.00
N SER A 133 2.65 11.29 -0.18
CA SER A 133 3.17 9.92 -0.34
C SER A 133 2.32 9.17 -1.34
N ALA A 134 2.94 8.36 -2.20
CA ALA A 134 2.22 7.51 -3.13
C ALA A 134 2.98 6.21 -3.42
N ILE A 135 2.23 5.17 -3.78
CA ILE A 135 2.76 3.90 -4.27
C ILE A 135 2.23 3.58 -5.66
N LEU A 136 3.07 2.94 -6.47
CA LEU A 136 2.70 2.42 -7.79
C LEU A 136 2.69 0.89 -7.74
N ILE A 137 1.51 0.30 -7.97
CA ILE A 137 1.30 -1.16 -7.86
C ILE A 137 0.58 -1.72 -9.09
N GLU A 138 0.48 -3.05 -9.14
CA GLU A 138 -0.22 -3.79 -10.18
C GLU A 138 -1.68 -3.38 -10.28
N TYR A 139 -2.15 -3.16 -11.51
CA TYR A 139 -3.58 -3.10 -11.78
C TYR A 139 -4.14 -4.52 -11.91
N LEU A 140 -5.11 -4.86 -11.05
CA LEU A 140 -5.84 -6.12 -11.14
C LEU A 140 -7.05 -5.93 -12.07
N PRO A 141 -7.15 -6.67 -13.19
CA PRO A 141 -8.27 -6.55 -14.10
C PRO A 141 -9.51 -7.25 -13.55
N ASN A 142 -10.62 -6.51 -13.43
CA ASN A 142 -11.94 -7.01 -13.01
C ASN A 142 -11.92 -7.93 -11.77
N PRO A 143 -11.29 -7.51 -10.66
CA PRO A 143 -11.19 -8.36 -9.48
C PRO A 143 -12.57 -8.52 -8.84
N LEU A 144 -12.81 -9.70 -8.29
CA LEU A 144 -13.95 -9.99 -7.44
C LEU A 144 -13.50 -9.98 -5.98
N VAL A 145 -14.21 -9.25 -5.12
CA VAL A 145 -13.92 -9.26 -3.68
C VAL A 145 -14.37 -10.59 -3.07
N MET A 146 -13.59 -11.14 -2.16
CA MET A 146 -14.00 -12.32 -1.40
C MET A 146 -15.16 -11.99 -0.46
N ASN A 147 -16.26 -12.74 -0.57
CA ASN A 147 -17.46 -12.60 0.26
C ASN A 147 -18.23 -13.93 0.29
N CYS A 148 -19.44 -13.95 0.86
CA CYS A 148 -20.25 -15.17 0.95
C CYS A 148 -20.69 -15.77 -0.40
N VAL A 149 -20.62 -15.01 -1.49
CA VAL A 149 -20.98 -15.46 -2.86
C VAL A 149 -19.76 -15.94 -3.62
N THR A 150 -18.64 -15.23 -3.50
CA THR A 150 -17.38 -15.54 -4.21
C THR A 150 -16.47 -16.49 -3.42
N TYR A 151 -16.83 -16.81 -2.19
CA TYR A 151 -16.11 -17.79 -1.39
C TYR A 151 -16.19 -19.19 -2.03
N ASN A 152 -15.05 -19.88 -2.04
CA ASN A 152 -15.01 -21.32 -2.16
C ASN A 152 -13.77 -21.86 -1.41
N LYS A 153 -13.72 -23.18 -1.19
CA LYS A 153 -12.66 -23.82 -0.41
C LYS A 153 -11.27 -23.64 -1.06
N GLU A 154 -11.17 -23.70 -2.38
CA GLU A 154 -9.90 -23.55 -3.09
C GLU A 154 -9.34 -22.13 -2.96
N ARG A 155 -10.18 -21.11 -3.17
CA ARG A 155 -9.86 -19.69 -3.00
C ARG A 155 -9.40 -19.40 -1.58
N MET A 156 -10.07 -19.98 -0.58
CA MET A 156 -9.65 -19.82 0.82
C MET A 156 -8.29 -20.46 1.09
N VAL A 157 -8.00 -21.63 0.52
CA VAL A 157 -6.66 -22.25 0.63
C VAL A 157 -5.60 -21.33 0.01
N LYS A 158 -5.88 -20.70 -1.14
CA LYS A 158 -4.97 -19.72 -1.75
C LYS A 158 -4.81 -18.47 -0.86
N ALA A 159 -5.88 -17.97 -0.25
CA ALA A 159 -5.83 -16.84 0.68
C ALA A 159 -4.98 -17.16 1.93
N VAL A 160 -5.17 -18.34 2.55
CA VAL A 160 -4.36 -18.80 3.69
C VAL A 160 -2.89 -18.91 3.32
N LYS A 161 -2.57 -19.47 2.14
CA LYS A 161 -1.19 -19.49 1.64
C LYS A 161 -0.65 -18.07 1.45
N GLY A 162 -1.45 -17.16 0.90
CA GLY A 162 -1.05 -15.76 0.72
C GLY A 162 -0.68 -15.06 2.03
N ILE A 163 -1.51 -15.20 3.07
CA ILE A 163 -1.19 -14.56 4.37
C ILE A 163 0.02 -15.20 5.04
N GLN A 164 0.22 -16.52 4.89
CA GLN A 164 1.45 -17.19 5.37
C GLN A 164 2.71 -16.66 4.67
N GLN A 165 2.63 -16.37 3.37
CA GLN A 165 3.74 -15.79 2.61
C GLN A 165 4.03 -14.35 3.03
N ILE A 166 2.99 -13.55 3.31
CA ILE A 166 3.14 -12.20 3.87
C ILE A 166 3.87 -12.27 5.22
N HIS A 167 3.44 -13.17 6.10
CA HIS A 167 4.07 -13.36 7.41
C HIS A 167 5.53 -13.86 7.29
N SER A 168 5.87 -14.67 6.29
CA SER A 168 7.27 -15.10 6.07
C SER A 168 8.20 -13.95 5.66
N ALA A 169 7.65 -12.84 5.17
CA ALA A 169 8.37 -11.59 4.91
C ALA A 169 8.35 -10.63 6.12
N LEU A 170 7.99 -11.13 7.31
CA LEU A 170 7.91 -10.35 8.55
C LEU A 170 6.93 -9.16 8.44
N VAL A 171 5.90 -9.29 7.62
CA VAL A 171 4.80 -8.31 7.50
C VAL A 171 3.56 -8.89 8.16
N GLU A 172 2.90 -8.11 9.00
CA GLU A 172 1.58 -8.42 9.55
C GLU A 172 0.54 -7.56 8.84
N HIS A 173 -0.54 -8.15 8.31
CA HIS A 173 -1.53 -7.40 7.54
C HIS A 173 -2.44 -6.53 8.41
N ASN A 174 -2.66 -6.85 9.69
CA ASN A 174 -3.52 -6.12 10.65
C ASN A 174 -5.02 -5.93 10.29
N ASP A 175 -5.45 -6.14 9.05
CA ASP A 175 -6.84 -6.04 8.58
C ASP A 175 -7.21 -7.24 7.65
N PRO A 176 -7.07 -8.51 8.09
CA PRO A 176 -7.23 -9.69 7.24
C PRO A 176 -8.70 -10.05 6.94
N TYR A 177 -9.53 -9.05 6.67
CA TYR A 177 -10.94 -9.22 6.34
C TYR A 177 -11.16 -9.54 4.85
N PRO A 178 -12.25 -10.23 4.48
CA PRO A 178 -12.50 -10.62 3.10
C PRO A 178 -12.52 -9.46 2.08
N LYS A 179 -12.85 -8.23 2.53
CA LYS A 179 -12.78 -7.01 1.70
C LYS A 179 -11.39 -6.73 1.10
N ASN A 180 -10.33 -7.25 1.73
CA ASN A 180 -8.93 -7.07 1.33
C ASN A 180 -8.39 -8.30 0.58
N ILE A 181 -9.26 -9.27 0.25
CA ILE A 181 -8.92 -10.43 -0.55
C ILE A 181 -9.58 -10.29 -1.93
N MET A 182 -8.76 -10.09 -2.95
CA MET A 182 -9.18 -9.95 -4.34
C MET A 182 -8.98 -11.26 -5.10
N ILE A 183 -9.99 -11.67 -5.85
CA ILE A 183 -9.96 -12.81 -6.77
C ILE A 183 -9.84 -12.23 -8.17
N VAL A 184 -8.75 -12.56 -8.86
CA VAL A 184 -8.52 -12.15 -10.25
C VAL A 184 -8.87 -13.32 -11.16
N PRO A 185 -9.97 -13.24 -11.92
CA PRO A 185 -10.35 -14.29 -12.85
C PRO A 185 -9.26 -14.51 -13.92
N GLY A 186 -9.04 -15.75 -14.31
CA GLY A 186 -8.03 -16.14 -15.29
C GLY A 186 -7.75 -17.64 -15.24
N ASP A 187 -6.79 -18.09 -16.03
CA ASP A 187 -6.28 -19.46 -16.00
C ASP A 187 -4.75 -19.45 -15.80
N PRO A 188 -4.24 -19.70 -14.58
CA PRO A 188 -5.00 -20.01 -13.36
C PRO A 188 -5.60 -18.76 -12.68
N GLU A 189 -6.72 -18.95 -11.97
CA GLU A 189 -7.30 -17.93 -11.10
C GLU A 189 -6.36 -17.59 -9.94
N ARG A 190 -6.16 -16.28 -9.70
CA ARG A 190 -5.29 -15.75 -8.65
C ARG A 190 -6.08 -15.16 -7.49
N VAL A 191 -5.60 -15.38 -6.27
CA VAL A 191 -6.14 -14.77 -5.05
C VAL A 191 -5.05 -13.87 -4.45
N VAL A 192 -5.38 -12.61 -4.23
CA VAL A 192 -4.42 -11.52 -3.96
C VAL A 192 -4.86 -10.75 -2.71
N TRP A 193 -3.96 -10.55 -1.76
CA TRP A 193 -4.15 -9.67 -0.62
C TRP A 193 -3.77 -8.23 -0.98
N ILE A 194 -4.59 -7.26 -0.57
CA ILE A 194 -4.39 -5.83 -0.82
C ILE A 194 -4.59 -5.01 0.46
N ASP A 195 -4.23 -3.71 0.43
CA ASP A 195 -4.39 -2.77 1.55
C ASP A 195 -3.63 -3.29 2.78
N LEU A 196 -2.31 -3.13 2.76
CA LEU A 196 -1.39 -3.61 3.80
C LEU A 196 -1.08 -2.45 4.77
N PRO A 197 -1.89 -2.22 5.81
CA PRO A 197 -1.72 -1.13 6.76
C PRO A 197 -0.52 -1.28 7.69
#